data_AF-A0A813H6H2-F1
#
_entry.id   AF-A0A813H6H2-F1
#
_cell.length_a   1.000
_cell.length_b   1.000
_cell.length_c   1.000
_cell.angle_alpha   90.00
_cell.angle_beta   90.00
_cell.angle_gamma   90.00
#
_symmetry.space_group_name_H-M   'P 1'
#
loop_
_entity.id
_entity.type
_entity.pdbx_description
1 polymer ?
#
loop_
_entity_poly.entity_id
_entity_poly.type
_entity_poly.pdbx_seq_one_letter_code
_entity_poly.pdbx_strand_id
1 'polypeptide(L)'
;MSLTFSDMGLHDRTNTALQSLRHPGSQLHQRGVSLATVMDFGGRHFKSNVGPKDHAALSFPTDKYDIFVSHSWRTSRRAKYAALLYHTSLFPAVCAGLAAGILAFALQVQGILPPFGKVMRPPPSESLPGSMWCQLMGGCTFFAILVMWSRLAELAKSTRGTKVSCFLDCLCINQGDAELKQAGIDSIGAYLRNSDSMLVLWAPEYFTRLWCCFELAVFMEKSTNVEFKSLLQNSLAEMRPTSVGAARDLQRNTSPSEINNEETAPARIAAVATTAQGTRNETHDRKLIIIPVQMGVFCLACLLFGYVLACCGRAMSFLDSTLSDLFWVLSMFGGCVAICRNCRRYSHDRLELSNQIAQFTVSRAECFSPHDHEFIEAMITCLYSETLNEVEGIAAFEYVVRSRVQQNVDKILGSRMHVPWRLSIAGRFYQLSENWMEWPKL
;
A
#
# COMPACT_ATOMS: atom_id res chain seq x y z
N MET A 1 -42.96 -1.94 -17.39
CA MET A 1 -41.84 -0.97 -17.45
C MET A 1 -42.04 0.05 -16.35
N SER A 2 -41.64 -0.28 -15.15
CA SER A 2 -41.52 0.66 -14.03
C SER A 2 -40.09 0.55 -13.54
N LEU A 3 -39.16 1.23 -14.22
CA LEU A 3 -37.87 1.51 -13.62
C LEU A 3 -38.16 2.37 -12.41
N THR A 4 -37.88 1.83 -11.24
CA THR A 4 -38.20 2.50 -9.99
C THR A 4 -37.30 3.72 -9.86
N PHE A 5 -37.77 4.77 -9.19
CA PHE A 5 -37.02 6.04 -9.00
C PHE A 5 -35.62 5.81 -8.38
N SER A 6 -35.40 4.66 -7.74
CA SER A 6 -34.12 4.22 -7.18
C SER A 6 -33.09 3.80 -8.25
N ASP A 7 -33.55 3.19 -9.36
CA ASP A 7 -32.66 2.72 -10.46
C ASP A 7 -32.06 3.89 -11.25
N MET A 8 -32.83 4.97 -11.41
CA MET A 8 -32.39 6.17 -12.11
C MET A 8 -31.21 6.85 -11.38
N GLY A 9 -31.27 6.87 -10.03
CA GLY A 9 -30.19 7.42 -9.21
C GLY A 9 -28.91 6.59 -9.25
N LEU A 10 -28.99 5.26 -9.31
CA LEU A 10 -27.80 4.41 -9.39
C LEU A 10 -27.08 4.54 -10.74
N HIS A 11 -27.84 4.63 -11.84
CA HIS A 11 -27.28 4.79 -13.18
C HIS A 11 -26.56 6.14 -13.34
N ASP A 12 -27.18 7.24 -12.93
CA ASP A 12 -26.57 8.58 -12.99
C ASP A 12 -25.31 8.67 -12.12
N ARG A 13 -25.33 8.06 -10.93
CA ARG A 13 -24.15 7.98 -10.05
C ARG A 13 -23.01 7.18 -10.67
N THR A 14 -23.33 6.03 -11.25
CA THR A 14 -22.36 5.17 -11.93
C THR A 14 -21.73 5.92 -13.11
N ASN A 15 -22.55 6.57 -13.93
CA ASN A 15 -22.09 7.42 -15.03
C ASN A 15 -21.20 8.56 -14.56
N THR A 16 -21.56 9.24 -13.47
CA THR A 16 -20.74 10.30 -12.87
C THR A 16 -19.39 9.77 -12.40
N ALA A 17 -19.39 8.62 -11.73
CA ALA A 17 -18.16 7.99 -11.24
C ALA A 17 -17.24 7.53 -12.38
N LEU A 18 -17.81 7.09 -13.49
CA LEU A 18 -17.04 6.74 -14.68
C LEU A 18 -16.59 7.96 -15.46
N GLN A 19 -17.41 9.01 -15.51
CA GLN A 19 -16.97 10.28 -16.06
C GLN A 19 -15.78 10.80 -15.26
N SER A 20 -15.72 10.63 -13.94
CA SER A 20 -14.52 10.94 -13.15
C SER A 20 -13.34 10.02 -13.53
N LEU A 21 -13.61 8.75 -13.83
CA LEU A 21 -12.65 7.81 -14.44
C LEU A 21 -12.28 8.09 -15.89
N ARG A 22 -12.99 8.95 -16.64
CA ARG A 22 -12.82 9.17 -18.10
C ARG A 22 -12.38 10.60 -18.45
N HIS A 23 -12.95 11.62 -17.81
CA HIS A 23 -12.72 13.04 -18.09
C HIS A 23 -12.26 13.81 -16.83
N PRO A 24 -11.15 14.56 -16.90
CA PRO A 24 -10.61 15.29 -15.74
C PRO A 24 -11.28 16.65 -15.44
N GLY A 25 -12.17 17.16 -16.30
CA GLY A 25 -12.50 18.60 -16.35
C GLY A 25 -13.55 19.16 -15.38
N SER A 26 -14.22 18.36 -14.54
CA SER A 26 -15.37 18.84 -13.73
C SER A 26 -15.21 18.68 -12.20
N GLN A 27 -13.99 18.46 -11.71
CA GLN A 27 -13.77 17.90 -10.36
C GLN A 27 -13.73 18.98 -9.26
N LEU A 28 -14.88 19.52 -8.91
CA LEU A 28 -15.03 20.64 -7.98
C LEU A 28 -14.52 20.38 -6.54
N HIS A 29 -14.19 19.13 -6.16
CA HIS A 29 -13.97 18.77 -4.75
C HIS A 29 -12.83 17.77 -4.47
N GLN A 30 -11.81 17.67 -5.33
CA GLN A 30 -10.65 16.83 -5.03
C GLN A 30 -9.78 17.44 -3.93
N ARG A 31 -9.55 16.67 -2.85
CA ARG A 31 -8.78 17.11 -1.68
C ARG A 31 -7.75 16.06 -1.30
N GLY A 32 -6.56 16.52 -0.91
CA GLY A 32 -5.48 15.71 -0.37
C GLY A 32 -5.15 16.10 1.06
N VAL A 33 -4.33 15.29 1.70
CA VAL A 33 -3.86 15.48 3.07
C VAL A 33 -2.36 15.23 3.13
N SER A 34 -1.65 15.89 4.03
CA SER A 34 -0.22 15.62 4.17
C SER A 34 0.01 14.27 4.86
N LEU A 35 1.09 13.59 4.51
CA LEU A 35 1.49 12.34 5.18
C LEU A 35 1.67 12.53 6.70
N ALA A 36 2.13 13.71 7.11
CA ALA A 36 2.22 14.10 8.51
C ALA A 36 0.86 14.09 9.21
N THR A 37 -0.16 14.69 8.61
CA THR A 37 -1.53 14.66 9.13
C THR A 37 -2.11 13.24 9.14
N VAL A 38 -1.82 12.40 8.15
CA VAL A 38 -2.21 10.97 8.17
C VAL A 38 -1.64 10.25 9.40
N MET A 39 -0.40 10.57 9.77
CA MET A 39 0.30 9.94 10.90
C MET A 39 0.01 10.59 12.26
N ASP A 40 -0.78 11.65 12.32
CA ASP A 40 -1.02 12.40 13.55
C ASP A 40 -1.60 11.58 14.70
N PHE A 41 -1.12 11.89 15.90
CA PHE A 41 -1.58 11.30 17.16
C PHE A 41 -1.68 9.77 17.12
N GLY A 42 -0.69 9.12 16.48
CA GLY A 42 -0.67 7.67 16.34
C GLY A 42 -1.66 7.13 15.30
N GLY A 43 -1.86 7.88 14.22
CA GLY A 43 -2.82 7.54 13.16
C GLY A 43 -4.26 7.62 13.64
N ARG A 44 -4.62 8.67 14.41
CA ARG A 44 -5.95 8.80 15.00
C ARG A 44 -7.08 8.74 13.97
N HIS A 45 -6.80 9.24 12.77
CA HIS A 45 -7.74 9.38 11.66
C HIS A 45 -8.17 8.04 11.05
N PHE A 46 -7.43 6.95 11.27
CA PHE A 46 -7.84 5.61 10.84
C PHE A 46 -9.01 5.00 11.64
N LYS A 47 -9.48 5.65 12.72
CA LYS A 47 -10.58 5.13 13.58
C LYS A 47 -11.84 5.99 13.53
N SER A 48 -11.74 7.25 13.13
CA SER A 48 -12.85 8.21 13.26
C SER A 48 -13.11 8.88 11.92
N ASN A 49 -14.39 8.93 11.55
CA ASN A 49 -14.86 9.90 10.57
C ASN A 49 -14.55 11.30 11.10
N VAL A 50 -13.92 12.11 10.28
CA VAL A 50 -13.64 13.50 10.62
C VAL A 50 -14.91 14.31 10.37
N GLY A 51 -15.32 15.10 11.35
CA GLY A 51 -16.49 15.96 11.21
C GLY A 51 -16.29 17.04 10.14
N PRO A 52 -17.36 17.66 9.61
CA PRO A 52 -17.27 18.62 8.49
C PRO A 52 -16.31 19.78 8.74
N LYS A 53 -16.28 20.32 9.97
CA LYS A 53 -15.42 21.45 10.34
C LYS A 53 -13.93 21.08 10.34
N ASP A 54 -13.62 19.87 10.77
CA ASP A 54 -12.24 19.37 10.83
C ASP A 54 -11.76 18.92 9.43
N HIS A 55 -12.68 18.49 8.55
CA HIS A 55 -12.36 18.05 7.19
C HIS A 55 -11.69 19.17 6.37
N ALA A 56 -12.28 20.37 6.38
CA ALA A 56 -11.72 21.51 5.66
C ALA A 56 -10.37 21.98 6.22
N ALA A 57 -10.14 21.79 7.53
CA ALA A 57 -8.90 22.20 8.21
C ALA A 57 -7.75 21.21 8.02
N LEU A 58 -8.05 19.91 7.87
CA LEU A 58 -7.04 18.84 7.80
C LEU A 58 -6.63 18.47 6.37
N SER A 59 -7.42 18.84 5.38
CA SER A 59 -7.18 18.54 3.96
C SER A 59 -7.01 19.83 3.16
N PHE A 60 -6.48 19.75 1.95
CA PHE A 60 -6.30 20.87 1.02
C PHE A 60 -6.73 20.47 -0.40
N PRO A 61 -7.23 21.41 -1.22
CA PRO A 61 -7.54 21.13 -2.62
C PRO A 61 -6.29 20.67 -3.37
N THR A 62 -6.40 19.59 -4.15
CA THR A 62 -5.30 19.11 -4.99
C THR A 62 -5.84 18.27 -6.14
N ASP A 63 -5.23 18.45 -7.31
CA ASP A 63 -5.55 17.66 -8.50
C ASP A 63 -4.60 16.46 -8.65
N LYS A 64 -3.58 16.36 -7.77
CA LYS A 64 -2.55 15.32 -7.80
C LYS A 64 -2.23 14.77 -6.41
N TYR A 65 -1.93 13.48 -6.36
CA TYR A 65 -1.56 12.75 -5.16
C TYR A 65 -0.24 12.03 -5.39
N ASP A 66 0.69 12.19 -4.45
CA ASP A 66 1.90 11.38 -4.45
C ASP A 66 1.57 9.94 -4.03
N ILE A 67 0.63 9.76 -3.09
CA ILE A 67 0.31 8.46 -2.48
C ILE A 67 -1.20 8.28 -2.30
N PHE A 68 -1.77 7.23 -2.87
CA PHE A 68 -3.09 6.71 -2.52
C PHE A 68 -2.96 5.69 -1.37
N VAL A 69 -3.52 5.97 -0.19
CA VAL A 69 -3.44 5.06 0.96
C VAL A 69 -4.67 4.15 0.98
N SER A 70 -4.53 2.93 0.45
CA SER A 70 -5.58 1.91 0.54
C SER A 70 -5.40 1.03 1.77
N HIS A 71 -6.50 0.76 2.48
CA HIS A 71 -6.45 0.05 3.75
C HIS A 71 -7.81 -0.56 4.13
N SER A 72 -7.80 -1.59 5.00
CA SER A 72 -9.03 -2.12 5.60
C SER A 72 -9.44 -1.35 6.84
N TRP A 73 -10.71 -0.93 6.92
CA TRP A 73 -11.28 -0.26 8.09
C TRP A 73 -11.28 -1.13 9.35
N ARG A 74 -11.32 -2.46 9.21
CA ARG A 74 -11.33 -3.41 10.34
C ARG A 74 -9.99 -3.47 11.07
N THR A 75 -8.89 -3.20 10.36
CA THR A 75 -7.55 -3.26 10.92
C THR A 75 -7.33 -2.15 11.95
N SER A 76 -6.69 -2.51 13.07
CA SER A 76 -6.43 -1.54 14.15
C SER A 76 -5.61 -0.32 13.67
N ARG A 77 -6.01 0.88 14.09
CA ARG A 77 -5.29 2.12 13.76
C ARG A 77 -3.81 2.10 14.15
N ARG A 78 -3.49 1.47 15.29
CA ARG A 78 -2.12 1.39 15.81
C ARG A 78 -1.24 0.52 14.92
N ALA A 79 -1.80 -0.55 14.34
CA ALA A 79 -1.05 -1.39 13.39
C ALA A 79 -0.78 -0.66 12.07
N LYS A 80 -1.77 0.08 11.55
CA LYS A 80 -1.59 0.96 10.38
C LYS A 80 -0.52 2.02 10.64
N TYR A 81 -0.60 2.71 11.77
CA TYR A 81 0.38 3.69 12.20
C TYR A 81 1.78 3.09 12.35
N ALA A 82 1.91 1.92 13.00
CA ALA A 82 3.17 1.22 13.16
C ALA A 82 3.83 0.87 11.82
N ALA A 83 3.04 0.39 10.85
CA ALA A 83 3.50 0.12 9.50
C ALA A 83 3.97 1.38 8.77
N LEU A 84 3.22 2.48 8.90
CA LEU A 84 3.62 3.76 8.32
C LEU A 84 4.89 4.33 8.97
N LEU A 85 5.03 4.26 10.30
CA LEU A 85 6.24 4.67 11.01
C LEU A 85 7.47 3.89 10.52
N TYR A 86 7.34 2.56 10.49
CA TYR A 86 8.40 1.68 10.01
C TYR A 86 8.81 2.03 8.58
N HIS A 87 7.83 2.27 7.70
CA HIS A 87 8.10 2.61 6.31
C HIS A 87 8.72 4.00 6.13
N THR A 88 8.18 5.02 6.78
CA THR A 88 8.50 6.42 6.46
C THR A 88 9.64 6.98 7.30
N SER A 89 9.79 6.49 8.53
CA SER A 89 10.57 7.17 9.58
C SER A 89 11.77 6.36 10.08
N LEU A 90 11.81 5.05 9.81
CA LEU A 90 12.89 4.19 10.32
C LEU A 90 14.29 4.61 9.85
N PHE A 91 14.50 4.88 8.56
CA PHE A 91 15.84 5.22 8.07
C PHE A 91 16.37 6.55 8.63
N PRO A 92 15.62 7.67 8.56
CA PRO A 92 16.02 8.91 9.23
C PRO A 92 16.28 8.74 10.72
N ALA A 93 15.46 7.93 11.42
CA ALA A 93 15.66 7.63 12.83
C ALA A 93 16.99 6.90 13.08
N VAL A 94 17.34 5.90 12.26
CA VAL A 94 18.64 5.20 12.35
C VAL A 94 19.79 6.19 12.14
N CYS A 95 19.75 7.01 11.09
CA CYS A 95 20.81 7.99 10.81
C CYS A 95 20.98 9.00 11.96
N ALA A 96 19.88 9.58 12.45
CA ALA A 96 19.92 10.55 13.54
C ALA A 96 20.38 9.92 14.87
N GLY A 97 19.90 8.71 15.18
CA GLY A 97 20.34 7.97 16.36
C GLY A 97 21.83 7.62 16.31
N LEU A 98 22.34 7.18 15.17
CA LEU A 98 23.78 6.93 14.97
C LEU A 98 24.60 8.21 15.12
N ALA A 99 24.18 9.31 14.50
CA ALA A 99 24.86 10.60 14.62
C ALA A 99 24.91 11.08 16.08
N ALA A 100 23.79 10.99 16.81
CA ALA A 100 23.73 11.32 18.23
C ALA A 100 24.62 10.41 19.09
N GLY A 101 24.68 9.12 18.77
CA GLY A 101 25.58 8.17 19.45
C GLY A 101 27.07 8.48 19.22
N ILE A 102 27.45 8.83 17.99
CA ILE A 102 28.82 9.24 17.63
C ILE A 102 29.20 10.56 18.35
N LEU A 103 28.28 11.53 18.37
CA LEU A 103 28.50 12.78 19.09
C LEU A 103 28.70 12.55 20.59
N ALA A 104 27.85 11.71 21.21
CA ALA A 104 27.98 11.35 22.61
C ALA A 104 29.34 10.66 22.90
N PHE A 105 29.80 9.79 22.01
CA PHE A 105 31.12 9.17 22.10
C PHE A 105 32.24 10.22 22.06
N ALA A 106 32.19 11.14 21.08
CA ALA A 106 33.19 12.20 20.95
C ALA A 106 33.23 13.11 22.20
N LEU A 107 32.07 13.54 22.70
CA LEU A 107 31.98 14.35 23.92
C LEU A 107 32.54 13.62 25.15
N GLN A 108 32.37 12.30 25.22
CA GLN A 108 32.96 11.50 26.30
C GLN A 108 34.48 11.41 26.18
N VAL A 109 35.02 11.20 24.97
CA VAL A 109 36.48 11.18 24.74
C VAL A 109 37.13 12.52 25.11
N GLN A 110 36.42 13.63 24.87
CA GLN A 110 36.86 14.98 25.28
C GLN A 110 36.69 15.25 26.78
N GLY A 111 36.19 14.30 27.57
CA GLY A 111 35.96 14.46 29.01
C GLY A 111 34.80 15.38 29.36
N ILE A 112 33.97 15.79 28.39
CA ILE A 112 32.80 16.64 28.61
C ILE A 112 31.67 15.82 29.25
N LEU A 113 31.45 14.59 28.77
CA LEU A 113 30.49 13.67 29.36
C LEU A 113 31.18 12.75 30.38
N PRO A 114 30.70 12.67 31.63
CA PRO A 114 31.34 11.86 32.66
C PRO A 114 31.11 10.36 32.40
N PRO A 115 32.03 9.48 32.81
CA PRO A 115 31.77 8.05 32.85
C PRO A 115 30.69 7.72 33.89
N PHE A 116 29.90 6.67 33.65
CA PHE A 116 28.86 6.22 34.58
C PHE A 116 29.42 5.34 35.70
N GLY A 117 30.55 4.69 35.46
CA GLY A 117 31.16 3.79 36.44
C GLY A 117 32.41 3.11 35.91
N LYS A 118 32.93 2.17 36.68
CA LYS A 118 34.04 1.30 36.29
C LYS A 118 33.49 -0.02 35.81
N VAL A 119 33.94 -0.50 34.65
CA VAL A 119 33.63 -1.86 34.17
C VAL A 119 34.70 -2.77 34.73
N MET A 120 34.28 -3.76 35.53
CA MET A 120 35.18 -4.82 35.98
C MET A 120 35.52 -5.72 34.80
N ARG A 121 36.81 -5.93 34.53
CA ARG A 121 37.29 -6.98 33.62
C ARG A 121 37.87 -8.12 34.45
N PRO A 122 37.85 -9.36 33.93
CA PRO A 122 38.42 -10.50 34.64
C PRO A 122 39.92 -10.28 34.90
N PRO A 123 40.45 -10.62 36.08
CA PRO A 123 41.83 -10.37 36.44
C PRO A 123 42.82 -11.05 35.47
N PRO A 124 44.02 -10.48 35.24
CA PRO A 124 44.60 -9.33 35.94
C PRO A 124 44.33 -8.07 35.11
N SER A 125 43.26 -7.31 35.39
CA SER A 125 42.92 -6.20 34.50
C SER A 125 42.38 -4.98 35.23
N GLU A 126 42.89 -3.84 34.78
CA GLU A 126 42.53 -2.51 35.18
C GLU A 126 41.04 -2.24 34.93
N SER A 127 40.41 -1.55 35.88
CA SER A 127 39.05 -1.07 35.70
C SER A 127 39.03 0.04 34.64
N LEU A 128 38.36 -0.21 33.50
CA LEU A 128 38.15 0.84 32.50
C LEU A 128 36.88 1.64 32.82
N PRO A 129 36.87 2.95 32.56
CA PRO A 129 35.65 3.76 32.68
C PRO A 129 34.60 3.28 31.67
N GLY A 130 33.43 2.86 32.15
CA GLY A 130 32.27 2.52 31.34
C GLY A 130 31.29 3.70 31.23
N SER A 131 30.55 3.73 30.14
CA SER A 131 29.56 4.76 29.85
C SER A 131 28.38 4.22 29.06
N MET A 132 27.23 4.86 29.26
CA MET A 132 25.97 4.56 28.56
C MET A 132 25.52 5.71 27.65
N TRP A 133 26.28 6.81 27.56
CA TRP A 133 25.84 8.02 26.86
C TRP A 133 25.51 7.76 25.39
N CYS A 134 26.35 7.01 24.68
CA CYS A 134 26.10 6.68 23.27
C CYS A 134 24.77 5.96 23.07
N GLN A 135 24.44 5.04 23.98
CA GLN A 135 23.21 4.27 23.91
C GLN A 135 21.99 5.11 24.28
N LEU A 136 22.08 5.88 25.37
CA LEU A 136 20.98 6.73 25.83
C LEU A 136 20.68 7.83 24.81
N MET A 137 21.70 8.59 24.39
CA MET A 137 21.52 9.67 23.43
C MET A 137 21.11 9.14 22.05
N GLY A 138 21.79 8.09 21.57
CA GLY A 138 21.47 7.48 20.27
C GLY A 138 20.08 6.86 20.25
N GLY A 139 19.71 6.10 21.29
CA GLY A 139 18.40 5.47 21.41
C GLY A 139 17.27 6.46 21.60
N CYS A 140 17.40 7.42 22.52
CA CYS A 140 16.39 8.46 22.72
C CYS A 140 16.19 9.29 21.44
N THR A 141 17.27 9.67 20.75
CA THR A 141 17.19 10.38 19.47
C THR A 141 16.52 9.52 18.41
N PHE A 142 16.88 8.23 18.32
CA PHE A 142 16.24 7.28 17.40
C PHE A 142 14.73 7.24 17.60
N PHE A 143 14.23 7.00 18.82
CA PHE A 143 12.79 6.91 19.06
C PHE A 143 12.07 8.25 18.89
N ALA A 144 12.70 9.36 19.29
CA ALA A 144 12.16 10.70 19.08
C ALA A 144 11.97 10.98 17.58
N ILE A 145 13.01 10.76 16.77
CA ILE A 145 12.93 10.94 15.32
C ILE A 145 11.97 9.94 14.71
N LEU A 146 11.96 8.68 15.15
CA LEU A 146 11.04 7.68 14.62
C LEU A 146 9.59 8.13 14.70
N VAL A 147 9.18 8.75 15.82
CA VAL A 147 7.81 9.23 16.01
C VAL A 147 7.57 10.61 15.39
N MET A 148 8.56 11.50 15.42
CA MET A 148 8.41 12.90 15.01
C MET A 148 8.80 13.18 13.55
N TRP A 149 9.40 12.21 12.85
CA TRP A 149 10.00 12.43 11.53
C TRP A 149 9.03 13.02 10.51
N SER A 150 7.77 12.58 10.46
CA SER A 150 6.83 13.14 9.49
C SER A 150 6.57 14.62 9.67
N ARG A 151 6.47 15.08 10.93
CA ARG A 151 6.33 16.50 11.26
C ARG A 151 7.61 17.25 10.93
N LEU A 152 8.77 16.70 11.27
CA LEU A 152 10.06 17.32 10.95
C LEU A 152 10.28 17.41 9.44
N ALA A 153 9.94 16.36 8.68
CA ALA A 153 10.04 16.33 7.24
C ALA A 153 9.07 17.31 6.57
N GLU A 154 7.84 17.44 7.10
CA GLU A 154 6.88 18.45 6.65
C GLU A 154 7.40 19.87 6.90
N LEU A 155 7.93 20.17 8.08
CA LEU A 155 8.52 21.47 8.40
C LEU A 155 9.73 21.78 7.49
N ALA A 156 10.63 20.79 7.30
CA ALA A 156 11.82 20.94 6.46
C ALA A 156 11.49 21.07 4.96
N LYS A 157 10.36 20.53 4.50
CA LYS A 157 9.90 20.69 3.11
C LYS A 157 8.99 21.90 2.92
N SER A 158 8.30 22.36 3.97
CA SER A 158 7.50 23.58 3.94
C SER A 158 8.36 24.80 3.63
N THR A 159 9.62 24.82 4.08
CA THR A 159 10.59 25.87 3.69
C THR A 159 10.97 25.82 2.21
N ARG A 160 10.70 24.70 1.52
CA ARG A 160 10.92 24.47 0.09
C ARG A 160 9.63 24.44 -0.74
N GLY A 161 8.47 24.72 -0.14
CA GLY A 161 7.18 24.78 -0.83
C GLY A 161 6.60 23.46 -1.33
N THR A 162 7.17 22.29 -0.98
CA THR A 162 6.72 20.99 -1.50
C THR A 162 6.04 20.16 -0.40
N LYS A 163 4.73 19.91 -0.53
CA LYS A 163 3.98 19.02 0.38
C LYS A 163 3.81 17.65 -0.28
N VAL A 164 4.03 16.58 0.48
CA VAL A 164 3.65 15.23 0.02
C VAL A 164 2.14 15.08 0.19
N SER A 165 1.43 15.08 -0.93
CA SER A 165 -0.02 14.93 -1.03
C SER A 165 -0.41 13.46 -0.96
N CYS A 166 -1.25 13.10 0.01
CA CYS A 166 -1.81 11.78 0.16
C CYS A 166 -3.32 11.81 -0.01
N PHE A 167 -3.88 10.76 -0.60
CA PHE A 167 -5.30 10.46 -0.50
C PHE A 167 -5.53 9.48 0.65
N LEU A 168 -6.43 9.84 1.56
CA LEU A 168 -6.98 8.96 2.58
C LEU A 168 -8.47 9.22 2.67
N ASP A 169 -9.29 8.21 2.38
CA ASP A 169 -10.75 8.28 2.31
C ASP A 169 -11.41 9.06 3.46
N CYS A 170 -11.06 8.80 4.72
CA CYS A 170 -11.65 9.43 5.89
C CYS A 170 -11.29 10.91 6.07
N LEU A 171 -10.26 11.40 5.37
CA LEU A 171 -9.77 12.79 5.42
C LEU A 171 -10.04 13.57 4.13
N CYS A 172 -10.05 12.90 2.99
CA CYS A 172 -10.23 13.50 1.69
C CYS A 172 -11.70 13.58 1.30
N ILE A 173 -12.52 12.61 1.70
CA ILE A 173 -13.98 12.61 1.48
C ILE A 173 -14.68 13.21 2.69
N ASN A 174 -15.59 14.17 2.47
CA ASN A 174 -16.36 14.77 3.54
C ASN A 174 -17.28 13.69 4.16
N GLN A 175 -17.05 13.32 5.41
CA GLN A 175 -17.81 12.24 6.05
C GLN A 175 -19.11 12.70 6.71
N GLY A 176 -19.31 14.01 6.91
CA GLY A 176 -20.44 14.54 7.67
C GLY A 176 -21.55 15.18 6.82
N ASP A 177 -21.29 15.49 5.55
CA ASP A 177 -22.30 15.92 4.58
C ASP A 177 -22.56 14.77 3.60
N ALA A 178 -23.82 14.32 3.50
CA ALA A 178 -24.17 13.14 2.70
C ALA A 178 -23.96 13.37 1.19
N GLU A 179 -24.23 14.56 0.68
CA GLU A 179 -24.07 14.88 -0.75
C GLU A 179 -22.59 14.99 -1.11
N LEU A 180 -21.80 15.69 -0.29
CA LEU A 180 -20.35 15.79 -0.50
C LEU A 180 -19.64 14.47 -0.26
N LYS A 181 -20.14 13.64 0.66
CA LYS A 181 -19.66 12.26 0.84
C LYS A 181 -19.88 11.47 -0.43
N GLN A 182 -21.08 11.55 -0.99
CA GLN A 182 -21.43 10.82 -2.20
C GLN A 182 -20.61 11.30 -3.39
N ALA A 183 -20.50 12.61 -3.60
CA ALA A 183 -19.66 13.19 -4.64
C ALA A 183 -18.18 12.78 -4.50
N GLY A 184 -17.69 12.65 -3.27
CA GLY A 184 -16.35 12.14 -2.99
C GLY A 184 -16.19 10.65 -3.33
N ILE A 185 -17.19 9.82 -3.02
CA ILE A 185 -17.21 8.39 -3.39
C ILE A 185 -17.26 8.24 -4.93
N ASP A 186 -18.11 9.02 -5.60
CA ASP A 186 -18.19 9.03 -7.06
C ASP A 186 -16.86 9.50 -7.70
N SER A 187 -16.06 10.25 -6.95
CA SER A 187 -14.74 10.72 -7.40
C SER A 187 -13.57 9.75 -7.09
N ILE A 188 -13.80 8.56 -6.52
CA ILE A 188 -12.74 7.57 -6.20
C ILE A 188 -11.87 7.24 -7.40
N GLY A 189 -12.49 7.05 -8.56
CA GLY A 189 -11.75 6.78 -9.78
C GLY A 189 -10.79 7.89 -10.20
N ALA A 190 -11.13 9.14 -9.89
CA ALA A 190 -10.27 10.28 -10.12
C ALA A 190 -9.12 10.36 -9.09
N TYR A 191 -9.35 10.02 -7.83
CA TYR A 191 -8.27 9.91 -6.84
C TYR A 191 -7.24 8.85 -7.25
N LEU A 192 -7.70 7.66 -7.67
CA LEU A 192 -6.85 6.59 -8.19
C LEU A 192 -6.11 7.01 -9.47
N ARG A 193 -6.78 7.75 -10.36
CA ARG A 193 -6.17 8.30 -11.57
C ARG A 193 -5.02 9.23 -11.25
N ASN A 194 -5.24 10.15 -10.32
CA ASN A 194 -4.34 11.27 -10.08
C ASN A 194 -3.24 10.93 -9.06
N SER A 195 -3.13 9.65 -8.68
CA SER A 195 -2.13 9.14 -7.75
C SER A 195 -0.91 8.55 -8.46
N ASP A 196 0.28 9.03 -8.11
CA ASP A 196 1.57 8.54 -8.63
C ASP A 196 1.94 7.16 -8.07
N SER A 197 1.53 6.90 -6.82
CA SER A 197 1.77 5.63 -6.14
C SER A 197 0.56 5.17 -5.32
N MET A 198 0.45 3.87 -5.09
CA MET A 198 -0.55 3.28 -4.19
C MET A 198 0.17 2.57 -3.05
N LEU A 199 -0.16 2.96 -1.82
CA LEU A 199 0.32 2.36 -0.58
C LEU A 199 -0.79 1.51 0.04
N VAL A 200 -0.64 0.19 -0.06
CA VAL A 200 -1.55 -0.80 0.51
C VAL A 200 -1.09 -1.17 1.92
N LEU A 201 -1.87 -0.79 2.93
CA LEU A 201 -1.70 -1.26 4.30
C LEU A 201 -2.39 -2.62 4.46
N TRP A 202 -1.67 -3.66 4.08
CA TRP A 202 -2.19 -5.02 4.00
C TRP A 202 -2.39 -5.65 5.38
N ALA A 203 -3.62 -6.10 5.63
CA ALA A 203 -4.02 -6.96 6.74
C ALA A 203 -4.65 -8.26 6.21
N PRO A 204 -4.73 -9.34 7.01
CA PRO A 204 -5.29 -10.62 6.58
C PRO A 204 -6.69 -10.53 5.96
N GLU A 205 -7.50 -9.53 6.33
CA GLU A 205 -8.84 -9.29 5.81
C GLU A 205 -8.91 -8.31 4.61
N TYR A 206 -7.77 -7.92 4.02
CA TYR A 206 -7.76 -6.89 2.98
C TYR A 206 -8.45 -7.35 1.69
N PHE A 207 -8.18 -8.57 1.23
CA PHE A 207 -8.72 -9.09 -0.02
C PHE A 207 -10.13 -9.69 0.12
N THR A 208 -10.68 -9.72 1.34
CA THR A 208 -12.11 -10.02 1.54
C THR A 208 -12.99 -8.82 1.22
N ARG A 209 -12.42 -7.60 1.11
CA ARG A 209 -13.15 -6.34 0.94
C ARG A 209 -13.28 -5.96 -0.54
N LEU A 210 -14.52 -5.80 -1.02
CA LEU A 210 -14.77 -5.48 -2.44
C LEU A 210 -14.12 -4.16 -2.87
N TRP A 211 -14.29 -3.10 -2.07
CA TRP A 211 -13.67 -1.79 -2.31
C TRP A 211 -12.14 -1.87 -2.46
N CYS A 212 -11.47 -2.60 -1.58
CA CYS A 212 -10.00 -2.71 -1.60
C CYS A 212 -9.50 -3.43 -2.86
N CYS A 213 -10.21 -4.48 -3.30
CA CYS A 213 -9.90 -5.19 -4.53
C CYS A 213 -10.18 -4.33 -5.77
N PHE A 214 -11.29 -3.58 -5.77
CA PHE A 214 -11.65 -2.64 -6.83
C PHE A 214 -10.59 -1.54 -6.99
N GLU A 215 -10.21 -0.87 -5.91
CA GLU A 215 -9.18 0.18 -5.93
C GLU A 215 -7.86 -0.34 -6.52
N LEU A 216 -7.41 -1.51 -6.06
CA LEU A 216 -6.15 -2.11 -6.48
C LEU A 216 -6.17 -2.52 -7.96
N ALA A 217 -7.25 -3.17 -8.39
CA ALA A 217 -7.43 -3.58 -9.79
C ALA A 217 -7.45 -2.36 -10.73
N VAL A 218 -8.25 -1.34 -10.39
CA VAL A 218 -8.36 -0.11 -11.20
C VAL A 218 -7.03 0.68 -11.22
N PHE A 219 -6.31 0.75 -10.10
CA PHE A 219 -5.01 1.41 -10.06
C PHE A 219 -4.00 0.73 -11.01
N MET A 220 -4.00 -0.60 -11.04
CA MET A 220 -3.09 -1.41 -11.86
C MET A 220 -3.48 -1.42 -13.35
N GLU A 221 -4.77 -1.48 -13.67
CA GLU A 221 -5.25 -1.44 -15.05
C GLU A 221 -4.95 -0.09 -15.73
N LYS A 222 -4.79 0.97 -14.94
CA LYS A 222 -4.48 2.29 -15.47
C LYS A 222 -3.00 2.52 -15.76
N SER A 223 -2.10 1.77 -15.13
CA SER A 223 -0.68 1.78 -15.50
C SER A 223 -0.41 1.20 -16.90
N THR A 224 -1.40 0.58 -17.55
CA THR A 224 -1.26 0.00 -18.89
C THR A 224 -1.97 0.81 -19.98
N ASN A 225 -2.42 2.04 -19.70
CA ASN A 225 -3.46 2.71 -20.49
C ASN A 225 -2.99 3.95 -21.28
N VAL A 226 -2.13 3.71 -22.27
CA VAL A 226 -2.17 4.41 -23.56
C VAL A 226 -2.45 3.30 -24.58
N GLU A 227 -3.55 3.36 -25.34
CA GLU A 227 -4.00 2.38 -26.37
C GLU A 227 -5.08 1.33 -26.02
N PHE A 228 -5.82 1.40 -24.92
CA PHE A 228 -6.99 0.50 -24.79
C PHE A 228 -8.05 0.74 -25.88
N LYS A 229 -8.14 1.98 -26.36
CA LYS A 229 -9.15 2.39 -27.35
C LYS A 229 -8.76 2.08 -28.82
N SER A 230 -7.48 2.15 -29.18
CA SER A 230 -7.00 1.93 -30.57
C SER A 230 -6.84 0.44 -30.88
N LEU A 231 -6.27 -0.34 -29.97
CA LEU A 231 -5.99 -1.76 -30.20
C LEU A 231 -7.27 -2.60 -30.28
N LEU A 232 -8.28 -2.26 -29.48
CA LEU A 232 -9.57 -2.95 -29.53
C LEU A 232 -10.35 -2.60 -30.81
N GLN A 233 -10.29 -1.35 -31.27
CA GLN A 233 -10.86 -0.94 -32.56
C GLN A 233 -10.19 -1.61 -33.75
N ASN A 234 -8.86 -1.81 -33.70
CA ASN A 234 -8.10 -2.49 -34.75
C ASN A 234 -8.35 -4.00 -34.74
N SER A 235 -8.41 -4.64 -33.56
CA SER A 235 -8.66 -6.08 -33.44
C SER A 235 -10.12 -6.44 -33.81
N LEU A 236 -11.09 -5.58 -33.48
CA LEU A 236 -12.48 -5.72 -33.94
C LEU A 236 -12.66 -5.39 -35.43
N ALA A 237 -11.80 -4.57 -36.02
CA ALA A 237 -11.77 -4.32 -37.47
C ALA A 237 -11.18 -5.50 -38.25
N GLU A 238 -10.20 -6.21 -37.69
CA GLU A 238 -9.64 -7.45 -38.27
C GLU A 238 -10.57 -8.66 -38.08
N MET A 239 -11.43 -8.66 -37.06
CA MET A 239 -12.46 -9.69 -36.85
C MET A 239 -13.77 -9.45 -37.63
N ARG A 240 -13.89 -8.36 -38.40
CA ARG A 240 -14.99 -8.25 -39.37
C ARG A 240 -14.71 -9.22 -40.52
N PRO A 241 -15.60 -10.18 -40.81
CA PRO A 241 -15.46 -10.97 -42.02
C PRO A 241 -15.53 -9.99 -43.20
N THR A 242 -14.47 -9.95 -43.99
CA THR A 242 -14.48 -9.37 -45.34
C THR A 242 -15.54 -10.09 -46.16
N SER A 243 -16.77 -9.63 -46.04
CA SER A 243 -17.85 -9.94 -46.97
C SER A 243 -18.29 -8.60 -47.54
N VAL A 244 -17.86 -8.34 -48.77
CA VAL A 244 -18.71 -8.07 -49.93
C VAL A 244 -17.77 -7.86 -51.11
N GLY A 245 -17.69 -8.86 -51.99
CA GLY A 245 -17.05 -8.69 -53.30
C GLY A 245 -16.58 -9.99 -53.92
N ALA A 246 -17.47 -10.61 -54.69
CA ALA A 246 -17.23 -11.64 -55.71
C ALA A 246 -17.52 -13.10 -55.31
N ALA A 247 -18.80 -13.46 -55.32
CA ALA A 247 -19.25 -14.79 -55.70
C ALA A 247 -20.53 -14.67 -56.53
N ARG A 248 -20.38 -14.53 -57.85
CA ARG A 248 -21.29 -15.16 -58.81
C ARG A 248 -20.59 -16.43 -59.27
N ASP A 249 -21.35 -17.52 -59.26
CA ASP A 249 -21.05 -18.80 -59.88
C ASP A 249 -20.05 -19.70 -59.15
N LEU A 250 -20.54 -20.52 -58.22
CA LEU A 250 -20.72 -21.95 -58.46
C LEU A 250 -21.34 -22.63 -57.22
N GLN A 251 -22.59 -23.08 -57.36
CA GLN A 251 -23.12 -24.16 -56.53
C GLN A 251 -22.39 -25.46 -56.88
N ARG A 252 -21.78 -26.13 -55.89
CA ARG A 252 -21.82 -27.61 -55.81
C ARG A 252 -21.39 -28.13 -54.43
N ASN A 253 -22.36 -28.73 -53.76
CA ASN A 253 -22.24 -29.87 -52.86
C ASN A 253 -21.12 -29.83 -51.81
N THR A 254 -21.42 -29.25 -50.64
CA THR A 254 -20.89 -29.75 -49.36
C THR A 254 -21.98 -29.63 -48.30
N SER A 255 -22.14 -30.71 -47.53
CA SER A 255 -23.11 -30.88 -46.45
C SER A 255 -22.93 -29.84 -45.33
N PRO A 256 -24.01 -29.46 -44.62
CA PRO A 256 -23.91 -28.57 -43.47
C PRO A 256 -23.36 -29.34 -42.27
N SER A 257 -22.04 -29.31 -42.09
CA SER A 257 -21.43 -29.47 -40.77
C SER A 257 -21.35 -28.08 -40.15
N GLU A 258 -22.18 -27.85 -39.13
CA GLU A 258 -22.13 -26.70 -38.22
C GLU A 258 -20.70 -26.50 -37.71
N ILE A 259 -20.02 -25.49 -38.23
CA ILE A 259 -18.76 -25.00 -37.66
C ILE A 259 -19.17 -24.12 -36.49
N ASN A 260 -19.14 -24.73 -35.31
CA ASN A 260 -19.21 -24.09 -34.00
C ASN A 260 -18.09 -23.04 -33.87
N ASN A 261 -18.39 -21.80 -34.24
CA ASN A 261 -17.64 -20.63 -33.79
C ASN A 261 -18.26 -20.08 -32.49
N GLU A 262 -18.61 -20.97 -31.55
CA GLU A 262 -18.69 -20.58 -30.14
C GLU A 262 -17.27 -20.50 -29.62
N GLU A 263 -16.61 -19.37 -29.86
CA GLU A 263 -15.48 -18.99 -29.03
C GLU A 263 -15.99 -18.94 -27.59
N THR A 264 -15.65 -19.97 -26.83
CA THR A 264 -16.20 -20.19 -25.48
C THR A 264 -16.08 -18.90 -24.66
N ALA A 265 -17.15 -18.47 -24.00
CA ALA A 265 -17.16 -17.23 -23.20
C ALA A 265 -15.90 -17.02 -22.31
N PRO A 266 -15.28 -18.07 -21.71
CA PRO A 266 -14.00 -17.93 -21.00
C PRO A 266 -12.84 -17.40 -21.85
N ALA A 267 -12.73 -17.81 -23.11
CA ALA A 267 -11.70 -17.34 -24.04
C ALA A 267 -11.90 -15.86 -24.39
N ARG A 268 -13.14 -15.43 -24.63
CA ARG A 268 -13.48 -14.01 -24.86
C ARG A 268 -13.17 -13.14 -23.63
N ILE A 269 -13.52 -13.61 -22.44
CA ILE A 269 -13.21 -12.91 -21.17
C ILE A 269 -11.70 -12.80 -20.98
N ALA A 270 -10.96 -13.89 -21.17
CA ALA A 270 -9.51 -13.89 -21.06
C ALA A 270 -8.87 -12.98 -22.13
N ALA A 271 -9.40 -12.97 -23.35
CA ALA A 271 -8.93 -12.11 -24.43
C ALA A 271 -9.18 -10.64 -24.12
N VAL A 272 -10.37 -10.23 -23.69
CA VAL A 272 -10.65 -8.83 -23.31
C VAL A 272 -9.77 -8.40 -22.14
N ALA A 273 -9.63 -9.26 -21.12
CA ALA A 273 -8.73 -9.00 -20.01
C ALA A 273 -7.28 -8.88 -20.49
N THR A 274 -6.82 -9.74 -21.40
CA THR A 274 -5.44 -9.77 -21.89
C THR A 274 -5.14 -8.64 -22.88
N THR A 275 -6.04 -8.30 -23.80
CA THR A 275 -5.88 -7.21 -24.78
C THR A 275 -5.79 -5.83 -24.12
N ALA A 276 -6.25 -5.69 -22.86
CA ALA A 276 -5.94 -4.53 -22.02
C ALA A 276 -4.43 -4.32 -21.73
N GLN A 277 -3.57 -5.21 -22.19
CA GLN A 277 -2.11 -5.23 -22.01
C GLN A 277 -1.36 -4.47 -23.11
N GLY A 278 -1.99 -3.43 -23.69
CA GLY A 278 -1.47 -2.67 -24.83
C GLY A 278 0.02 -2.34 -24.78
N THR A 279 0.61 -2.30 -25.98
CA THR A 279 2.02 -2.03 -26.30
C THR A 279 2.63 -0.98 -25.37
N ARG A 280 3.63 -1.43 -24.62
CA ARG A 280 4.29 -0.72 -23.51
C ARG A 280 5.07 0.51 -24.02
N ASN A 281 4.37 1.58 -24.36
CA ASN A 281 4.99 2.91 -24.43
C ASN A 281 5.29 3.35 -22.99
N GLU A 282 6.49 3.89 -22.78
CA GLU A 282 7.12 4.32 -21.51
C GLU A 282 6.27 5.32 -20.71
N THR A 283 5.13 4.88 -20.22
CA THR A 283 4.21 5.64 -19.39
C THR A 283 4.61 5.45 -17.94
N HIS A 284 4.57 6.55 -17.18
CA HIS A 284 4.90 6.63 -15.75
C HIS A 284 4.60 5.33 -14.99
N ASP A 285 5.66 4.62 -14.59
CA ASP A 285 5.57 3.36 -13.84
C ASP A 285 4.96 3.66 -12.46
N ARG A 286 3.63 3.53 -12.36
CA ARG A 286 2.89 3.80 -11.12
C ARG A 286 3.37 2.82 -10.06
N LYS A 287 3.80 3.35 -8.92
CA LYS A 287 4.44 2.54 -7.90
C LYS A 287 3.42 1.93 -6.95
N LEU A 288 3.27 0.60 -6.98
CA LEU A 288 2.51 -0.14 -5.97
C LEU A 288 3.42 -0.56 -4.80
N ILE A 289 3.04 -0.18 -3.58
CA ILE A 289 3.76 -0.48 -2.34
C ILE A 289 2.82 -1.24 -1.42
N ILE A 290 3.18 -2.45 -1.01
CA ILE A 290 2.38 -3.26 -0.08
C ILE A 290 3.14 -3.40 1.24
N ILE A 291 2.51 -2.99 2.34
CA ILE A 291 3.10 -3.04 3.68
C ILE A 291 2.23 -3.90 4.60
N PRO A 292 2.76 -5.06 5.07
CA PRO A 292 2.06 -5.87 6.06
C PRO A 292 1.95 -5.12 7.39
N VAL A 293 0.72 -4.86 7.85
CA VAL A 293 0.49 -4.08 9.07
C VAL A 293 1.05 -4.74 10.33
N GLN A 294 0.98 -6.07 10.40
CA GLN A 294 1.51 -6.83 11.54
C GLN A 294 3.03 -6.76 11.62
N MET A 295 3.70 -6.68 10.47
CA MET A 295 5.16 -6.62 10.41
C MET A 295 5.67 -5.29 10.95
N GLY A 296 4.97 -4.19 10.66
CA GLY A 296 5.27 -2.89 11.28
C GLY A 296 5.21 -2.96 12.81
N VAL A 297 4.16 -3.56 13.37
CA VAL A 297 4.03 -3.75 14.83
C VAL A 297 5.16 -4.61 15.39
N PHE A 298 5.44 -5.74 14.74
CA PHE A 298 6.48 -6.66 15.17
C PHE A 298 7.87 -6.01 15.13
N CYS A 299 8.23 -5.35 14.03
CA CYS A 299 9.52 -4.67 13.90
C CYS A 299 9.69 -3.57 14.95
N LEU A 300 8.66 -2.75 15.21
CA LEU A 300 8.73 -1.73 16.26
C LEU A 300 8.85 -2.34 17.66
N ALA A 301 8.14 -3.44 17.94
CA ALA A 301 8.27 -4.16 19.19
C ALA A 301 9.67 -4.73 19.38
N CYS A 302 10.27 -5.32 18.32
CA CYS A 302 11.64 -5.80 18.34
C CYS A 302 12.66 -4.68 18.56
N LEU A 303 12.49 -3.52 17.93
CA LEU A 303 13.38 -2.37 18.12
C LEU A 303 13.32 -1.84 19.56
N LEU A 304 12.11 -1.67 20.11
CA LEU A 304 11.93 -1.23 21.48
C LEU A 304 12.47 -2.25 22.49
N PHE A 305 12.12 -3.53 22.30
CA PHE A 305 12.58 -4.61 23.15
C PHE A 305 14.10 -4.75 23.10
N GLY A 306 14.70 -4.77 21.91
CA GLY A 306 16.15 -4.84 21.73
C GLY A 306 16.87 -3.66 22.37
N TYR A 307 16.31 -2.45 22.28
CA TYR A 307 16.86 -1.27 22.96
C TYR A 307 16.83 -1.40 24.49
N VAL A 308 15.69 -1.81 25.05
CA VAL A 308 15.53 -2.03 26.50
C VAL A 308 16.48 -3.11 26.98
N LEU A 309 16.54 -4.25 26.28
CA LEU A 309 17.48 -5.33 26.60
C LEU A 309 18.92 -4.83 26.59
N ALA A 310 19.31 -4.06 25.57
CA ALA A 310 20.65 -3.52 25.52
C ALA A 310 20.95 -2.57 26.68
N CYS A 311 19.99 -1.76 27.12
CA CYS A 311 20.18 -0.86 28.26
C CYS A 311 20.32 -1.67 29.55
N CYS A 312 19.48 -2.68 29.75
CA CYS A 312 19.54 -3.59 30.89
C CYS A 312 20.85 -4.38 30.92
N GLY A 313 21.28 -4.96 29.79
CA GLY A 313 22.53 -5.71 29.70
C GLY A 313 23.74 -4.85 30.03
N ARG A 314 23.76 -3.59 29.55
CA ARG A 314 24.80 -2.62 29.96
C ARG A 314 24.71 -2.29 31.44
N ALA A 315 23.53 -2.05 31.98
CA ALA A 315 23.34 -1.80 33.41
C ALA A 315 23.85 -2.97 34.28
N MET A 316 23.51 -4.21 33.91
CA MET A 316 23.99 -5.42 34.59
C MET A 316 25.49 -5.59 34.48
N SER A 317 26.11 -5.22 33.35
CA SER A 317 27.57 -5.29 33.21
C SER A 317 28.34 -4.38 34.18
N PHE A 318 27.69 -3.37 34.76
CA PHE A 318 28.26 -2.58 35.86
C PHE A 318 28.14 -3.25 37.22
N LEU A 319 27.19 -4.17 37.39
CA LEU A 319 26.96 -4.91 38.62
C LEU A 319 27.81 -6.18 38.66
N ASP A 320 27.70 -7.00 37.60
CA ASP A 320 28.33 -8.32 37.50
C ASP A 320 28.40 -8.78 36.04
N SER A 321 29.59 -9.19 35.59
CA SER A 321 29.79 -9.64 34.21
C SER A 321 29.07 -10.95 33.90
N THR A 322 29.01 -11.88 34.85
CA THR A 322 28.37 -13.20 34.67
C THR A 322 26.85 -13.09 34.56
N LEU A 323 26.22 -12.22 35.36
CA LEU A 323 24.79 -11.92 35.26
C LEU A 323 24.45 -11.27 33.91
N SER A 324 25.31 -10.36 33.43
CA SER A 324 25.16 -9.76 32.10
C SER A 324 25.21 -10.83 31.01
N ASP A 325 26.18 -11.76 31.05
CA ASP A 325 26.31 -12.82 30.06
C ASP A 325 25.09 -13.75 30.05
N LEU A 326 24.64 -14.20 31.22
CA LEU A 326 23.43 -15.02 31.35
C LEU A 326 22.20 -14.30 30.80
N PHE A 327 22.07 -13.00 31.09
CA PHE A 327 20.98 -12.19 30.58
C PHE A 327 20.97 -12.12 29.05
N TRP A 328 22.13 -11.93 28.42
CA TRP A 328 22.24 -11.90 26.96
C TRP A 328 21.84 -13.24 26.32
N VAL A 329 22.30 -14.36 26.89
CA VAL A 329 21.93 -15.70 26.42
C VAL A 329 20.41 -15.91 26.48
N LEU A 330 19.79 -15.63 27.62
CA LEU A 330 18.33 -15.77 27.79
C LEU A 330 17.55 -14.84 26.87
N SER A 331 18.03 -13.61 26.71
CA SER A 331 17.42 -12.60 25.84
C SER A 331 17.50 -12.98 24.36
N MET A 332 18.64 -13.51 23.90
CA MET A 332 18.80 -14.02 22.54
C MET A 332 17.87 -15.20 22.30
N PHE A 333 17.76 -16.14 23.25
CA PHE A 333 16.85 -17.28 23.13
C PHE A 333 15.39 -16.80 23.01
N GLY A 334 14.94 -15.92 23.90
CA GLY A 334 13.60 -15.35 23.85
C GLY A 334 13.32 -14.57 22.55
N GLY A 335 14.31 -13.79 22.10
CA GLY A 335 14.27 -13.06 20.83
C GLY A 335 14.11 -14.00 19.63
N CYS A 336 14.90 -15.08 19.57
CA CYS A 336 14.80 -16.10 18.52
C CYS A 336 13.41 -16.76 18.50
N VAL A 337 12.87 -17.14 19.66
CA VAL A 337 11.51 -17.71 19.74
C VAL A 337 10.46 -16.72 19.25
N ALA A 338 10.56 -15.45 19.65
CA ALA A 338 9.64 -14.40 19.19
C ALA A 338 9.72 -14.17 17.68
N ILE A 339 10.93 -14.12 17.11
CA ILE A 339 11.15 -13.99 15.66
C ILE A 339 10.56 -15.19 14.92
N CYS A 340 10.85 -16.42 15.36
CA CYS A 340 10.30 -17.63 14.76
C CYS A 340 8.77 -17.65 14.77
N ARG A 341 8.12 -17.26 15.88
CA ARG A 341 6.66 -17.18 15.97
C ARG A 341 6.07 -16.14 15.00
N ASN A 342 6.70 -14.97 14.89
CA ASN A 342 6.22 -13.92 13.99
C ASN A 342 6.48 -14.24 12.52
N CYS A 343 7.61 -14.88 12.18
CA CYS A 343 7.87 -15.39 10.83
C CYS A 343 6.83 -16.45 10.42
N ARG A 344 6.47 -17.37 11.34
CA ARG A 344 5.40 -18.35 11.10
C ARG A 344 4.05 -17.68 10.88
N ARG A 345 3.69 -16.71 11.73
CA ARG A 345 2.45 -15.95 11.59
C ARG A 345 2.40 -15.16 10.28
N TYR A 346 3.48 -14.48 9.92
CA TYR A 346 3.61 -13.77 8.66
C TYR A 346 3.47 -14.71 7.45
N SER A 347 4.11 -15.89 7.50
CA SER A 347 3.98 -16.91 6.45
C SER A 347 2.53 -17.38 6.31
N HIS A 348 1.85 -17.66 7.44
CA HIS A 348 0.44 -18.02 7.44
C HIS A 348 -0.44 -16.92 6.82
N ASP A 349 -0.26 -15.66 7.24
CA ASP A 349 -1.02 -14.53 6.71
C ASP A 349 -0.76 -14.33 5.21
N ARG A 350 0.46 -14.58 4.72
CA ARG A 350 0.79 -14.52 3.29
C ARG A 350 0.10 -15.63 2.48
N LEU A 351 0.02 -16.85 3.02
CA LEU A 351 -0.72 -17.94 2.40
C LEU A 351 -2.22 -17.62 2.35
N GLU A 352 -2.77 -17.09 3.44
CA GLU A 352 -4.15 -16.65 3.51
C GLU A 352 -4.45 -15.55 2.48
N LEU A 353 -3.58 -14.54 2.36
CA LEU A 353 -3.67 -13.52 1.31
C LEU A 353 -3.67 -14.14 -0.09
N SER A 354 -2.78 -15.08 -0.38
CA SER A 354 -2.74 -15.73 -1.70
C SER A 354 -4.02 -16.52 -1.97
N ASN A 355 -4.59 -17.17 -0.96
CA ASN A 355 -5.83 -17.93 -1.08
C ASN A 355 -7.02 -16.99 -1.32
N GLN A 356 -7.11 -15.88 -0.58
CA GLN A 356 -8.16 -14.89 -0.74
C GLN A 356 -8.17 -14.29 -2.14
N ILE A 357 -7.00 -13.94 -2.69
CA ILE A 357 -6.91 -13.42 -4.05
C ILE A 357 -7.32 -14.50 -5.06
N ALA A 358 -6.82 -15.73 -4.91
CA ALA A 358 -7.12 -16.82 -5.84
C ALA A 358 -8.60 -17.23 -5.84
N GLN A 359 -9.28 -17.11 -4.70
CA GLN A 359 -10.68 -17.45 -4.51
C GLN A 359 -11.63 -16.25 -4.55
N PHE A 360 -11.11 -15.05 -4.84
CA PHE A 360 -11.88 -13.81 -4.82
C PHE A 360 -13.07 -13.89 -5.77
N THR A 361 -14.29 -13.65 -5.29
CA THR A 361 -15.48 -13.43 -6.13
C THR A 361 -16.14 -12.13 -5.69
N VAL A 362 -16.74 -11.38 -6.64
CA VAL A 362 -17.45 -10.14 -6.34
C VAL A 362 -18.64 -10.42 -5.41
N SER A 363 -19.37 -11.51 -5.68
CA SER A 363 -20.54 -11.93 -4.90
C SER A 363 -20.24 -12.33 -3.44
N ARG A 364 -19.02 -12.77 -3.12
CA ARG A 364 -18.62 -13.15 -1.74
C ARG A 364 -17.83 -12.06 -1.03
N ALA A 365 -17.42 -11.01 -1.76
CA ALA A 365 -16.65 -9.94 -1.19
C ALA A 365 -17.49 -9.10 -0.23
N GLU A 366 -16.90 -8.78 0.91
CA GLU A 366 -17.54 -8.02 1.97
C GLU A 366 -17.57 -6.52 1.64
N CYS A 367 -18.75 -5.92 1.77
CA CYS A 367 -18.95 -4.47 1.75
C CYS A 367 -19.28 -3.93 3.15
N PHE A 368 -19.26 -2.61 3.31
CA PHE A 368 -19.75 -1.99 4.56
C PHE A 368 -21.28 -2.01 4.61
N SER A 369 -21.93 -1.73 3.48
CA SER A 369 -23.37 -1.86 3.28
C SER A 369 -23.69 -2.63 1.99
N PRO A 370 -24.90 -3.22 1.85
CA PRO A 370 -25.35 -3.81 0.60
C PRO A 370 -25.37 -2.81 -0.56
N HIS A 371 -25.72 -1.55 -0.28
CA HIS A 371 -25.70 -0.47 -1.28
C HIS A 371 -24.31 -0.23 -1.88
N ASP A 372 -23.25 -0.34 -1.07
CA ASP A 372 -21.88 -0.24 -1.57
C ASP A 372 -21.53 -1.39 -2.53
N HIS A 373 -22.12 -2.57 -2.31
CA HIS A 373 -21.89 -3.73 -3.15
C HIS A 373 -22.50 -3.53 -4.54
N GLU A 374 -23.79 -3.18 -4.60
CA GLU A 374 -24.49 -2.84 -5.85
C GLU A 374 -23.81 -1.69 -6.60
N PHE A 375 -23.35 -0.68 -5.87
CA PHE A 375 -22.63 0.45 -6.47
C PHE A 375 -21.30 0.04 -7.12
N ILE A 376 -20.48 -0.77 -6.44
CA ILE A 376 -19.22 -1.24 -7.00
C ILE A 376 -19.48 -2.21 -8.17
N GLU A 377 -20.50 -3.07 -8.09
CA GLU A 377 -20.90 -3.91 -9.20
C GLU A 377 -21.28 -3.07 -10.43
N ALA A 378 -22.08 -2.03 -10.26
CA ALA A 378 -22.41 -1.11 -11.35
C ALA A 378 -21.16 -0.41 -11.93
N MET A 379 -20.22 0.01 -11.07
CA MET A 379 -18.94 0.57 -11.51
C MET A 379 -18.09 -0.43 -12.31
N ILE A 380 -18.01 -1.68 -11.86
CA ILE A 380 -17.32 -2.77 -12.55
C ILE A 380 -17.99 -3.04 -13.90
N THR A 381 -19.29 -3.29 -13.89
CA THR A 381 -20.08 -3.54 -15.10
C THR A 381 -19.84 -2.45 -16.12
N CYS A 382 -19.85 -1.19 -15.71
CA CYS A 382 -19.69 -0.09 -16.64
C CYS A 382 -18.23 0.20 -17.03
N LEU A 383 -17.25 -0.27 -16.25
CA LEU A 383 -15.84 -0.31 -16.66
C LEU A 383 -15.65 -1.28 -17.84
N TYR A 384 -16.41 -2.38 -17.88
CA TYR A 384 -16.32 -3.43 -18.90
C TYR A 384 -17.44 -3.41 -19.96
N SER A 385 -18.46 -2.56 -19.79
CA SER A 385 -19.72 -2.57 -20.57
C SER A 385 -19.56 -2.20 -22.05
N GLU A 386 -18.48 -1.52 -22.43
CA GLU A 386 -18.22 -1.21 -23.84
C GLU A 386 -18.00 -2.48 -24.69
N THR A 387 -17.64 -3.58 -24.03
CA THR A 387 -17.21 -4.82 -24.69
C THR A 387 -17.97 -6.06 -24.25
N LEU A 388 -18.50 -6.05 -23.03
CA LEU A 388 -19.03 -7.23 -22.36
C LEU A 388 -20.41 -6.93 -21.77
N ASN A 389 -21.24 -7.96 -21.68
CA ASN A 389 -22.46 -7.86 -20.86
C ASN A 389 -22.08 -7.80 -19.35
N GLU A 390 -23.07 -7.49 -18.50
CA GLU A 390 -22.86 -7.35 -17.05
C GLU A 390 -22.19 -8.58 -16.40
N VAL A 391 -22.68 -9.78 -16.70
CA VAL A 391 -22.15 -11.04 -16.14
C VAL A 391 -20.72 -11.29 -16.62
N GLU A 392 -20.46 -11.07 -17.90
CA GLU A 392 -19.13 -11.18 -18.50
C GLU A 392 -18.16 -10.13 -17.91
N GLY A 393 -18.62 -8.90 -17.65
CA GLY A 393 -17.83 -7.82 -17.08
C GLY A 393 -17.40 -8.10 -15.63
N ILE A 394 -18.32 -8.61 -14.81
CA ILE A 394 -17.99 -9.08 -13.46
C ILE A 394 -16.98 -10.23 -13.51
N ALA A 395 -17.19 -11.21 -14.40
CA ALA A 395 -16.26 -12.32 -14.57
C ALA A 395 -14.87 -11.87 -15.05
N ALA A 396 -14.80 -10.87 -15.93
CA ALA A 396 -13.55 -10.26 -16.38
C ALA A 396 -12.81 -9.56 -15.23
N PHE A 397 -13.53 -8.82 -14.40
CA PHE A 397 -12.95 -8.20 -13.20
C PHE A 397 -12.40 -9.24 -12.21
N GLU A 398 -13.17 -10.29 -11.91
CA GLU A 398 -12.70 -11.38 -11.06
C GLU A 398 -11.45 -12.04 -11.62
N TYR A 399 -11.39 -12.26 -12.94
CA TYR A 399 -10.20 -12.77 -13.61
C TYR A 399 -9.00 -11.82 -13.43
N VAL A 400 -9.17 -10.51 -13.59
CA VAL A 400 -8.11 -9.51 -13.38
C VAL A 400 -7.59 -9.55 -11.94
N VAL A 401 -8.47 -9.67 -10.94
CA VAL A 401 -8.06 -9.79 -9.53
C VAL A 401 -7.29 -11.10 -9.30
N ARG A 402 -7.85 -12.25 -9.70
CA ARG A 402 -7.24 -13.57 -9.49
C ARG A 402 -5.93 -13.76 -10.25
N SER A 403 -5.73 -13.07 -11.38
CA SER A 403 -4.52 -13.22 -12.19
C SER A 403 -3.54 -12.08 -11.97
N ARG A 404 -3.86 -10.87 -12.44
CA ARG A 404 -2.94 -9.73 -12.51
C ARG A 404 -2.62 -9.17 -11.15
N VAL A 405 -3.64 -8.94 -10.33
CA VAL A 405 -3.43 -8.45 -8.96
C VAL A 405 -2.61 -9.48 -8.19
N GLN A 406 -2.95 -10.77 -8.28
CA GLN A 406 -2.15 -11.84 -7.67
C GLN A 406 -0.69 -11.81 -8.11
N GLN A 407 -0.41 -11.78 -9.42
CA GLN A 407 0.95 -11.78 -9.95
C GLN A 407 1.77 -10.57 -9.47
N ASN A 408 1.17 -9.38 -9.41
CA ASN A 408 1.88 -8.19 -8.92
C ASN A 408 2.11 -8.21 -7.42
N VAL A 409 1.12 -8.69 -6.65
CA VAL A 409 1.24 -8.87 -5.20
C VAL A 409 2.35 -9.89 -4.90
N ASP A 410 2.39 -11.01 -5.62
CA ASP A 410 3.43 -12.03 -5.50
C ASP A 410 4.81 -11.51 -5.92
N LYS A 411 4.87 -10.71 -7.00
CA LYS A 411 6.12 -10.05 -7.43
C LYS A 411 6.66 -9.09 -6.37
N ILE A 412 5.79 -8.27 -5.76
CA ILE A 412 6.19 -7.27 -4.75
C ILE A 412 6.64 -7.93 -3.45
N LEU A 413 5.88 -8.93 -3.00
CA LEU A 413 6.12 -9.56 -1.71
C LEU A 413 7.12 -10.74 -1.79
N GLY A 414 7.47 -11.18 -3.00
CA GLY A 414 8.38 -12.28 -3.29
C GLY A 414 7.73 -13.66 -3.20
N SER A 415 8.53 -14.71 -3.38
CA SER A 415 8.06 -16.11 -3.31
C SER A 415 7.40 -16.44 -1.96
N ARG A 416 6.56 -17.48 -1.92
CA ARG A 416 5.70 -17.82 -0.76
C ARG A 416 6.43 -18.03 0.58
N MET A 417 7.74 -18.30 0.55
CA MET A 417 8.58 -18.43 1.76
C MET A 417 9.58 -17.28 1.94
N HIS A 418 9.49 -16.24 1.12
CA HIS A 418 10.40 -15.12 1.20
C HIS A 418 10.05 -14.27 2.42
N VAL A 419 10.87 -14.39 3.47
CA VAL A 419 10.98 -13.32 4.46
C VAL A 419 11.55 -12.13 3.69
N PRO A 420 10.82 -11.01 3.52
CA PRO A 420 11.32 -9.92 2.70
C PRO A 420 12.62 -9.41 3.31
N TRP A 421 13.76 -9.71 2.68
CA TRP A 421 15.06 -9.19 3.12
C TRP A 421 15.06 -7.66 3.19
N ARG A 422 14.22 -6.99 2.41
CA ARG A 422 13.91 -5.55 2.49
C ARG A 422 13.43 -5.09 3.87
N LEU A 423 12.93 -5.99 4.71
CA LEU A 423 12.50 -5.72 6.08
C LEU A 423 13.62 -5.94 7.11
N SER A 424 14.70 -6.60 6.72
CA SER A 424 15.93 -6.53 7.49
C SER A 424 16.52 -5.13 7.34
N ILE A 425 17.07 -4.58 8.43
CA ILE A 425 17.75 -3.29 8.41
C ILE A 425 18.82 -3.28 7.31
N ALA A 426 19.57 -4.38 7.18
CA ALA A 426 20.57 -4.59 6.14
C ALA A 426 20.02 -4.50 4.72
N GLY A 427 18.90 -5.19 4.43
CA GLY A 427 18.28 -5.13 3.10
C GLY A 427 17.69 -3.77 2.78
N ARG A 428 17.27 -2.99 3.78
CA ARG A 428 16.87 -1.59 3.58
C ARG A 428 18.06 -0.69 3.29
N PHE A 429 19.20 -0.87 3.97
CA PHE A 429 20.44 -0.17 3.63
C PHE A 429 20.91 -0.50 2.21
N TYR A 430 20.83 -1.76 1.81
CA TYR A 430 21.14 -2.20 0.45
C TYR A 430 20.22 -1.54 -0.58
N GLN A 431 18.90 -1.60 -0.40
CA GLN A 431 17.95 -0.97 -1.32
C GLN A 431 18.09 0.56 -1.35
N LEU A 432 18.36 1.19 -0.20
CA LEU A 432 18.65 2.61 -0.17
C LEU A 432 19.95 2.92 -0.89
N SER A 433 20.99 2.09 -0.79
CA SER A 433 22.23 2.30 -1.54
C SER A 433 22.02 2.20 -3.06
N GLU A 434 21.15 1.30 -3.52
CA GLU A 434 20.73 1.24 -4.93
C GLU A 434 19.95 2.49 -5.33
N ASN A 435 18.94 2.89 -4.54
CA ASN A 435 18.15 4.09 -4.81
C ASN A 435 18.91 5.41 -4.59
N TRP A 436 19.99 5.43 -3.80
CA TRP A 436 20.82 6.61 -3.58
C TRP A 436 21.63 6.93 -4.84
N MET A 437 21.98 5.91 -5.62
CA MET A 437 22.57 6.10 -6.95
C MET A 437 21.55 6.59 -7.98
N GLU A 438 20.25 6.36 -7.74
CA GLU A 438 19.15 6.91 -8.54
C GLU A 438 18.53 8.20 -7.95
N TRP A 439 19.13 8.78 -6.91
CA TRP A 439 18.72 10.11 -6.47
C TRP A 439 18.94 11.06 -7.64
N PRO A 440 17.90 11.71 -8.17
CA PRO A 440 18.05 12.50 -9.38
C PRO A 440 19.10 13.58 -9.09
N LYS A 441 19.95 13.81 -10.09
CA LYS A 441 20.53 15.13 -10.35
C LYS A 441 19.36 16.12 -10.30
N LEU A 442 19.12 16.71 -9.14
CA LEU A 442 18.22 17.83 -8.88
C LEU A 442 19.10 19.02 -8.54
#